data_AF-A0A7S3LAB9-F1
#
_entry.id   AF-A0A7S3LAB9-F1
#
_cell.length_a   1.000
_cell.length_b   1.000
_cell.length_c   1.000
_cell.angle_alpha   90.00
_cell.angle_beta   90.00
_cell.angle_gamma   90.00
#
_symmetry.space_group_name_H-M   'P 1'
#
loop_
_entity.id
_entity.type
_entity.pdbx_description
1 polymer ?
#
loop_
_entity_poly.entity_id
_entity_poly.type
_entity_poly.pdbx_seq_one_letter_code
_entity_poly.pdbx_strand_id
1 'polypeptide(L)'
;TMKFGLATVATLIGSSAAFAPAAWQQPSTRTSSSSLAAEIRGPTKKSEELRFGWDGTTALGGAVEVAKPARMLEDIRAAGETIPEECELFNANLEMDGDNMMFAEVMDLIDKYYESQLLEFKNGDIVNQQGENEGSAKIFSYAVLSELDKETTLKLFGEHYRSVKENPDGTDHQNIRNFMKYGWDGLPFENGIALTRKNVGENEWDWDAESWIP
;
A
#
# COMPACT_ATOMS: atom_id res chain seq x y z
N THR A 1 -32.00 -28.81 -66.98
CA THR A 1 -31.54 -27.78 -67.92
C THR A 1 -30.36 -27.07 -67.28
N MET A 2 -29.16 -27.35 -67.80
CA MET A 2 -27.87 -26.87 -67.32
C MET A 2 -27.71 -25.36 -67.49
N LYS A 3 -26.94 -24.71 -66.61
CA LYS A 3 -26.02 -23.62 -66.95
C LYS A 3 -24.84 -23.61 -65.96
N PHE A 4 -23.69 -24.09 -66.46
CA PHE A 4 -22.37 -23.92 -65.88
C PHE A 4 -21.93 -22.45 -66.04
N GLY A 5 -21.34 -21.88 -65.00
CA GLY A 5 -20.64 -20.59 -65.04
C GLY A 5 -19.24 -20.75 -64.43
N LEU A 6 -18.27 -21.03 -65.28
CA LEU A 6 -16.84 -20.99 -64.98
C LEU A 6 -16.43 -19.51 -64.90
N ALA A 7 -15.85 -19.07 -63.79
CA ALA A 7 -15.22 -17.74 -63.71
C ALA A 7 -13.75 -17.89 -63.30
N THR A 8 -12.93 -17.63 -64.31
CA THR A 8 -11.48 -17.52 -64.45
C THR A 8 -10.71 -16.95 -63.25
N VAL A 9 -9.68 -17.68 -62.85
CA VAL A 9 -8.56 -17.25 -62.01
C VAL A 9 -7.70 -16.26 -62.80
N ALA A 10 -7.53 -15.04 -62.30
CA ALA A 10 -6.58 -14.06 -62.83
C ALA A 10 -5.48 -13.81 -61.79
N THR A 11 -4.30 -14.37 -62.06
CA THR A 11 -3.05 -14.15 -61.32
C THR A 11 -2.45 -12.82 -61.79
N LEU A 12 -2.42 -11.80 -60.93
CA LEU A 12 -1.65 -10.58 -61.17
C LEU A 12 -0.34 -10.64 -60.37
N ILE A 13 0.75 -10.72 -61.13
CA ILE A 13 2.13 -10.72 -60.66
C ILE A 13 2.50 -9.25 -60.40
N GLY A 14 2.53 -8.87 -59.12
CA GLY A 14 2.98 -7.55 -58.66
C GLY A 14 4.44 -7.63 -58.23
N SER A 15 5.28 -6.84 -58.89
CA SER A 15 6.73 -6.81 -58.81
C SER A 15 7.30 -6.56 -57.41
N SER A 16 8.37 -7.30 -57.12
CA SER A 16 9.21 -7.25 -55.94
C SER A 16 9.83 -5.87 -55.69
N ALA A 17 9.63 -5.31 -54.50
CA ALA A 17 10.52 -4.33 -53.90
C ALA A 17 11.11 -4.96 -52.62
N ALA A 18 12.33 -5.49 -52.74
CA ALA A 18 13.07 -6.05 -51.63
C ALA A 18 13.44 -4.94 -50.64
N PHE A 19 12.90 -5.00 -49.44
CA PHE A 19 13.32 -4.17 -48.32
C PHE A 19 14.64 -4.76 -47.77
N ALA A 20 15.76 -4.16 -48.15
CA ALA A 20 17.07 -4.54 -47.64
C ALA A 20 17.23 -4.06 -46.19
N PRO A 21 17.62 -4.92 -45.22
CA PRO A 21 18.04 -4.46 -43.92
C PRO A 21 19.37 -3.71 -44.06
N ALA A 22 19.46 -2.54 -43.43
CA ALA A 22 20.67 -1.72 -43.39
C ALA A 22 21.85 -2.55 -42.84
N ALA A 23 22.95 -2.54 -43.61
CA ALA A 23 24.18 -3.22 -43.28
C ALA A 23 24.75 -2.73 -41.94
N TRP A 24 25.05 -3.68 -41.08
CA TRP A 24 25.87 -3.48 -39.89
C TRP A 24 27.22 -2.88 -40.30
N GLN A 25 27.46 -1.63 -39.92
CA GLN A 25 28.78 -1.03 -40.00
C GLN A 25 29.73 -1.77 -39.06
N GLN A 26 30.74 -2.39 -39.65
CA GLN A 26 31.89 -2.96 -38.96
C GLN A 26 32.65 -1.83 -38.23
N PRO A 27 33.02 -1.98 -36.95
CA PRO A 27 33.94 -1.05 -36.32
C PRO A 27 35.35 -1.27 -36.88
N SER A 28 35.85 -0.25 -37.59
CA SER A 28 37.24 -0.16 -38.05
C SER A 28 38.20 -0.22 -36.85
N THR A 29 39.08 -1.22 -36.85
CA THR A 29 40.23 -1.31 -35.96
C THR A 29 41.20 -0.15 -36.23
N ARG A 30 41.27 0.82 -35.32
CA ARG A 30 42.37 1.79 -35.28
C ARG A 30 43.08 1.68 -33.95
N THR A 31 44.13 0.87 -33.92
CA THR A 31 45.14 0.86 -32.86
C THR A 31 45.87 2.19 -32.86
N SER A 32 45.56 3.05 -31.88
CA SER A 32 46.41 4.17 -31.49
C SER A 32 46.83 3.97 -30.04
N SER A 33 48.03 3.43 -29.85
CA SER A 33 48.71 3.36 -28.58
C SER A 33 49.19 4.77 -28.20
N SER A 34 48.46 5.47 -27.33
CA SER A 34 49.01 6.61 -26.59
C SER A 34 49.19 6.21 -25.13
N SER A 35 50.39 5.76 -24.79
CA SER A 35 50.82 5.61 -23.40
C SER A 35 51.08 7.00 -22.82
N LEU A 36 50.07 7.64 -22.25
CA LEU A 36 50.28 8.72 -21.30
C LEU A 36 50.67 8.06 -19.98
N ALA A 37 51.94 8.21 -19.60
CA ALA A 37 52.44 7.79 -18.30
C ALA A 37 51.74 8.63 -17.21
N ALA A 38 50.72 8.06 -16.58
CA ALA A 38 50.18 8.59 -15.33
C ALA A 38 51.17 8.24 -14.21
N GLU A 39 52.08 9.15 -13.91
CA GLU A 39 52.95 9.05 -12.75
C GLU A 39 52.09 9.23 -11.49
N ILE A 40 51.84 8.12 -10.80
CA ILE A 40 51.12 8.12 -9.52
C ILE A 40 52.01 8.82 -8.49
N ARG A 41 51.69 10.06 -8.15
CA ARG A 41 52.32 10.73 -7.00
C ARG A 41 51.96 9.94 -5.74
N GLY A 42 52.98 9.55 -4.97
CA GLY A 42 52.78 8.91 -3.67
C GLY A 42 51.96 9.78 -2.71
N PRO A 43 51.34 9.17 -1.69
CA PRO A 43 50.46 9.88 -0.77
C PRO A 43 51.20 11.04 -0.11
N THR A 44 50.70 12.25 -0.31
CA THR A 44 51.23 13.44 0.35
C THR A 44 50.90 13.37 1.84
N LYS A 45 51.86 13.77 2.69
CA LYS A 45 51.71 13.88 4.16
C LYS A 45 50.77 15.02 4.57
N LYS A 46 49.50 14.95 4.17
CA LYS A 46 48.42 15.82 4.64
C LYS A 46 47.17 15.03 5.03
N SER A 47 47.35 13.80 5.51
CA SER A 47 46.34 13.08 6.30
C SER A 47 46.48 13.45 7.79
N GLU A 48 46.62 14.74 8.07
CA GLU A 48 46.67 15.27 9.42
C GLU A 48 45.22 15.50 9.86
N GLU A 49 44.68 14.47 10.51
CA GLU A 49 43.56 14.49 11.45
C GLU A 49 42.42 15.49 11.17
N LEU A 50 41.52 15.11 10.26
CA LEU A 50 40.10 15.36 10.53
C LEU A 50 39.64 14.29 11.52
N ARG A 51 39.91 14.53 12.80
CA ARG A 51 39.21 13.84 13.89
C ARG A 51 37.76 14.32 13.90
N PHE A 52 36.98 13.79 12.98
CA PHE A 52 35.52 13.79 13.12
C PHE A 52 35.23 12.94 14.35
N GLY A 53 35.00 13.60 15.48
CA GLY A 53 34.75 12.98 16.79
C GLY A 53 33.43 12.24 16.80
N TRP A 54 33.38 11.13 16.06
CA TRP A 54 32.34 10.13 16.19
C TRP A 54 32.90 9.00 17.02
N ASP A 55 32.53 8.99 18.30
CA ASP A 55 32.94 8.01 19.31
C ASP A 55 32.13 6.70 19.23
N GLY A 56 31.19 6.61 18.28
CA GLY A 56 30.26 5.49 18.13
C GLY A 56 29.24 5.39 19.28
N THR A 57 29.28 6.28 20.26
CA THR A 57 28.45 6.24 21.48
C THR A 57 27.44 7.38 21.56
N THR A 58 27.65 8.47 20.81
CA THR A 58 26.71 9.60 20.76
C THR A 58 25.99 9.65 19.41
N ALA A 59 25.13 8.65 19.16
CA ALA A 59 23.96 8.92 18.32
C ALA A 59 23.00 9.74 19.19
N LEU A 60 23.10 11.08 19.11
CA LEU A 60 21.98 11.94 19.48
C LEU A 60 20.83 11.50 18.59
N GLY A 61 20.02 10.61 19.15
CA GLY A 61 19.01 9.87 18.45
C GLY A 61 18.01 10.86 17.89
N GLY A 62 18.11 11.13 16.59
CA GLY A 62 16.90 11.09 15.80
C GLY A 62 16.33 9.71 16.08
N ALA A 63 15.31 9.66 16.94
CA ALA A 63 14.48 8.49 17.03
C ALA A 63 14.05 8.24 15.58
N VAL A 64 14.69 7.28 14.93
CA VAL A 64 13.96 6.48 13.96
C VAL A 64 12.86 5.95 14.85
N GLU A 65 11.69 6.60 14.81
CA GLU A 65 10.48 6.01 15.34
C GLU A 65 10.34 4.74 14.51
N VAL A 66 10.94 3.67 15.03
CA VAL A 66 10.82 2.35 14.45
C VAL A 66 9.32 2.13 14.50
N ALA A 67 8.69 2.12 13.32
CA ALA A 67 7.26 1.90 13.19
C ALA A 67 6.89 0.80 14.18
N LYS A 68 5.98 1.11 15.12
CA LYS A 68 5.62 0.19 16.20
C LYS A 68 5.37 -1.19 15.58
N PRO A 69 5.83 -2.30 16.15
CA PRO A 69 5.55 -3.59 15.58
C PRO A 69 4.03 -3.79 15.52
N ALA A 70 3.54 -4.46 14.47
CA ALA A 70 2.14 -4.82 14.35
C ALA A 70 1.68 -5.53 15.63
N ARG A 71 0.59 -5.06 16.22
CA ARG A 71 0.05 -5.60 17.46
C ARG A 71 -0.97 -6.69 17.15
N MET A 72 -0.98 -7.74 17.96
CA MET A 72 -1.99 -8.78 17.87
C MET A 72 -3.32 -8.26 18.41
N LEU A 73 -4.43 -8.67 17.79
CA LEU A 73 -5.77 -8.22 18.16
C LEU A 73 -6.12 -8.63 19.61
N GLU A 74 -5.75 -9.84 20.00
CA GLU A 74 -5.94 -10.37 21.36
C GLU A 74 -5.24 -9.53 22.43
N ASP A 75 -4.03 -9.04 22.14
CA ASP A 75 -3.26 -8.21 23.08
C ASP A 75 -3.91 -6.83 23.26
N ILE A 76 -4.46 -6.26 22.18
CA ILE A 76 -5.17 -4.98 22.22
C ILE A 76 -6.44 -5.09 23.06
N ARG A 77 -7.22 -6.15 22.84
CA ARG A 77 -8.44 -6.41 23.62
C ARG A 77 -8.11 -6.71 25.08
N ALA A 78 -7.05 -7.48 25.35
CA ALA A 78 -6.60 -7.75 26.71
C ALA A 78 -6.10 -6.50 27.44
N ALA A 79 -5.53 -5.53 26.71
CA ALA A 79 -5.15 -4.24 27.25
C ALA A 79 -6.36 -3.32 27.56
N GLY A 80 -7.57 -3.68 27.12
CA GLY A 80 -8.77 -2.88 27.33
C GLY A 80 -8.77 -1.58 26.52
N GLU A 81 -8.08 -1.57 25.37
CA GLU A 81 -8.03 -0.40 24.51
C GLU A 81 -9.38 -0.19 23.84
N THR A 82 -10.03 0.93 24.14
CA THR A 82 -11.31 1.32 23.55
C THR A 82 -11.13 2.04 22.23
N ILE A 83 -12.15 2.03 21.39
CA ILE A 83 -12.21 2.91 20.22
C ILE A 83 -12.54 4.35 20.65
N PRO A 84 -12.09 5.39 19.92
CA PRO A 84 -12.44 6.78 20.23
C PRO A 84 -13.95 7.06 20.09
N GLU A 85 -14.50 7.98 20.89
CA GLU A 85 -15.93 8.33 20.88
C GLU A 85 -16.43 8.78 19.49
N GLU A 86 -15.63 9.56 18.76
CA GLU A 86 -15.99 9.96 17.38
C GLU A 86 -16.09 8.75 16.43
N CYS A 87 -15.30 7.69 16.66
CA CYS A 87 -15.40 6.45 15.89
C CYS A 87 -16.67 5.67 16.26
N GLU A 88 -17.08 5.66 17.53
CA GLU A 88 -18.34 5.05 17.96
C GLU A 88 -19.54 5.74 17.32
N LEU A 89 -19.56 7.08 17.35
CA LEU A 89 -20.61 7.87 16.72
C LEU A 89 -20.66 7.63 15.20
N PHE A 90 -19.49 7.53 14.57
CA PHE A 90 -19.38 7.21 13.16
C PHE A 90 -19.97 5.83 12.83
N ASN A 91 -19.66 4.81 13.63
CA ASN A 91 -20.19 3.46 13.46
C ASN A 91 -21.71 3.43 13.62
N ALA A 92 -22.27 4.16 14.59
CA ALA A 92 -23.71 4.29 14.74
C ALA A 92 -24.39 4.94 13.52
N ASN A 93 -23.78 5.97 12.94
CA ASN A 93 -24.28 6.62 11.72
C ASN A 93 -24.21 5.69 10.51
N LEU A 94 -23.15 4.87 10.42
CA LEU A 94 -22.98 3.88 9.36
C LEU A 94 -24.07 2.79 9.38
N GLU A 95 -24.52 2.37 10.56
CA GLU A 95 -25.64 1.44 10.70
C GLU A 95 -26.96 2.04 10.21
N MET A 96 -27.16 3.35 10.41
CA MET A 96 -28.39 4.05 10.03
C MET A 96 -28.45 4.46 8.55
N ASP A 97 -27.36 5.00 7.98
CA ASP A 97 -27.31 5.51 6.60
C ASP A 97 -25.92 5.31 5.95
N GLY A 98 -25.43 4.07 5.96
CA GLY A 98 -24.14 3.71 5.36
C GLY A 98 -24.12 3.61 3.83
N ASP A 99 -25.27 3.72 3.17
CA ASP A 99 -25.38 3.45 1.73
C ASP A 99 -24.72 4.52 0.86
N ASN A 100 -24.62 5.76 1.34
CA ASN A 100 -24.04 6.89 0.61
C ASN A 100 -22.62 7.25 1.06
N MET A 101 -22.00 6.44 1.92
CA MET A 101 -20.68 6.73 2.47
C MET A 101 -19.60 6.79 1.38
N MET A 102 -18.63 7.69 1.58
CA MET A 102 -17.46 7.82 0.72
C MET A 102 -16.24 7.18 1.40
N PHE A 103 -15.47 6.41 0.62
CA PHE A 103 -14.26 5.75 1.11
C PHE A 103 -13.23 6.74 1.67
N ALA A 104 -13.13 7.93 1.07
CA ALA A 104 -12.25 8.99 1.56
C ALA A 104 -12.59 9.45 2.98
N GLU A 105 -13.87 9.56 3.34
CA GLU A 105 -14.31 9.98 4.68
C GLU A 105 -13.89 8.96 5.75
N VAL A 106 -13.99 7.67 5.42
CA VAL A 106 -13.52 6.57 6.28
C VAL A 106 -12.01 6.64 6.46
N MET A 107 -11.26 6.87 5.38
CA MET A 107 -9.80 7.00 5.43
C MET A 107 -9.38 8.19 6.30
N ASP A 108 -10.03 9.34 6.15
CA ASP A 108 -9.74 10.54 6.96
C ASP A 108 -10.01 10.30 8.45
N LEU A 109 -11.11 9.61 8.79
CA LEU A 109 -11.41 9.23 10.17
C LEU A 109 -10.35 8.30 10.74
N ILE A 110 -9.98 7.25 9.99
CA ILE A 110 -8.94 6.31 10.42
C ILE A 110 -7.61 7.03 10.60
N ASP A 111 -7.21 7.86 9.64
CA ASP A 111 -5.93 8.58 9.68
C ASP A 111 -5.90 9.66 10.77
N LYS A 112 -7.06 10.18 11.21
CA LYS A 112 -7.15 11.09 12.38
C LYS A 112 -6.80 10.36 13.68
N TYR A 113 -7.34 9.17 13.90
CA TYR A 113 -7.27 8.46 15.18
C TYR A 113 -6.24 7.35 15.27
N TYR A 114 -5.80 6.84 14.13
CA TYR A 114 -4.92 5.70 14.05
C TYR A 114 -3.70 6.02 13.19
N GLU A 115 -2.62 5.35 13.51
CA GLU A 115 -1.38 5.34 12.75
C GLU A 115 -1.31 4.03 11.98
N SER A 116 -1.30 4.13 10.65
CA SER A 116 -1.29 2.96 9.78
C SER A 116 0.11 2.43 9.54
N GLN A 117 0.21 1.12 9.41
CA GLN A 117 1.46 0.40 9.22
C GLN A 117 1.35 -0.53 8.03
N LEU A 118 2.48 -0.73 7.35
CA LEU A 118 2.53 -1.65 6.22
C LEU A 118 2.52 -3.08 6.76
N LEU A 119 1.46 -3.83 6.45
CA LEU A 119 1.25 -5.19 6.91
C LEU A 119 0.88 -6.10 5.74
N GLU A 120 1.45 -7.30 5.71
CA GLU A 120 0.95 -8.39 4.87
C GLU A 120 -0.27 -9.04 5.53
N PHE A 121 -1.35 -9.24 4.77
CA PHE A 121 -2.55 -9.90 5.26
C PHE A 121 -3.21 -10.80 4.20
N LYS A 122 -3.81 -11.90 4.66
CA LYS A 122 -4.57 -12.84 3.84
C LYS A 122 -6.05 -12.54 3.93
N ASN A 123 -6.73 -12.54 2.79
CA ASN A 123 -8.18 -12.38 2.64
C ASN A 123 -8.73 -13.48 1.71
N GLY A 124 -9.16 -14.58 2.32
CA GLY A 124 -9.63 -15.76 1.59
C GLY A 124 -8.51 -16.39 0.78
N ASP A 125 -8.66 -16.37 -0.54
CA ASP A 125 -7.67 -16.94 -1.47
C ASP A 125 -6.56 -15.96 -1.85
N ILE A 126 -6.65 -14.69 -1.44
CA ILE A 126 -5.68 -13.65 -1.76
C ILE A 126 -4.77 -13.39 -0.58
N VAL A 127 -3.47 -13.27 -0.87
CA VAL A 127 -2.46 -12.77 0.06
C VAL A 127 -2.01 -11.41 -0.47
N ASN A 128 -2.19 -10.36 0.33
CA ASN A 128 -1.76 -9.00 0.01
C ASN A 128 -0.40 -8.77 0.67
N GLN A 129 0.64 -8.47 -0.11
CA GLN A 129 1.97 -8.22 0.43
C GLN A 129 2.03 -6.89 1.19
N GLN A 130 3.10 -6.70 1.95
CA GLN A 130 3.36 -5.45 2.67
C GLN A 130 3.34 -4.24 1.71
N GLY A 131 2.44 -3.29 1.94
CA GLY A 131 2.26 -2.09 1.09
C GLY A 131 1.31 -2.28 -0.09
N GLU A 132 0.78 -3.48 -0.30
CA GLU A 132 -0.30 -3.70 -1.26
C GLU A 132 -1.66 -3.52 -0.61
N ASN A 133 -2.58 -2.87 -1.33
CA ASN A 133 -3.96 -2.69 -0.90
C ASN A 133 -4.09 -2.11 0.52
N GLU A 134 -3.25 -1.13 0.85
CA GLU A 134 -3.17 -0.49 2.17
C GLU A 134 -4.54 -0.03 2.68
N GLY A 135 -5.38 0.54 1.80
CA GLY A 135 -6.73 0.95 2.16
C GLY A 135 -7.61 -0.21 2.64
N SER A 136 -7.46 -1.41 2.06
CA SER A 136 -8.15 -2.61 2.56
C SER A 136 -7.59 -3.06 3.90
N ALA A 137 -6.27 -3.03 4.08
CA ALA A 137 -5.63 -3.35 5.37
C ALA A 137 -6.13 -2.44 6.49
N LYS A 138 -6.22 -1.13 6.23
CA LYS A 138 -6.76 -0.13 7.16
C LYS A 138 -8.21 -0.42 7.52
N ILE A 139 -9.10 -0.63 6.54
CA ILE A 139 -10.52 -0.92 6.80
C ILE A 139 -10.69 -2.19 7.61
N PHE A 140 -10.05 -3.29 7.23
CA PHE A 140 -10.21 -4.56 7.96
C PHE A 140 -9.69 -4.47 9.39
N SER A 141 -8.57 -3.76 9.59
CA SER A 141 -8.02 -3.50 10.93
C SER A 141 -8.96 -2.64 11.76
N TYR A 142 -9.55 -1.59 11.18
CA TYR A 142 -10.50 -0.73 11.88
C TYR A 142 -11.80 -1.46 12.23
N ALA A 143 -12.32 -2.25 11.29
CA ALA A 143 -13.55 -3.00 11.48
C ALA A 143 -13.42 -4.09 12.55
N VAL A 144 -12.27 -4.77 12.64
CA VAL A 144 -12.04 -5.78 13.69
C VAL A 144 -11.83 -5.15 15.07
N LEU A 145 -11.20 -3.97 15.11
CA LEU A 145 -11.07 -3.16 16.34
C LEU A 145 -12.43 -2.65 16.85
N SER A 146 -13.28 -2.23 15.93
CA SER A 146 -14.63 -1.73 16.22
C SER A 146 -15.68 -2.84 16.36
N GLU A 147 -15.27 -4.11 16.27
CA GLU A 147 -16.13 -5.29 16.36
C GLU A 147 -17.33 -5.28 15.39
N LEU A 148 -17.12 -4.72 14.19
CA LEU A 148 -18.16 -4.60 13.18
C LEU A 148 -18.51 -5.95 12.56
N ASP A 149 -19.78 -6.10 12.20
CA ASP A 149 -20.23 -7.26 11.45
C ASP A 149 -19.74 -7.19 9.98
N LYS A 150 -19.93 -8.29 9.27
CA LYS A 150 -19.49 -8.42 7.88
C LYS A 150 -20.17 -7.39 6.97
N GLU A 151 -21.46 -7.14 7.16
CA GLU A 151 -22.21 -6.24 6.27
C GLU A 151 -21.80 -4.78 6.50
N THR A 152 -21.68 -4.35 7.75
CA THR A 152 -21.23 -3.00 8.10
C THR A 152 -19.79 -2.75 7.66
N THR A 153 -18.92 -3.76 7.78
CA THR A 153 -17.54 -3.69 7.26
C THR A 153 -17.50 -3.48 5.75
N LEU A 154 -18.40 -4.09 4.99
CA LEU A 154 -18.48 -3.87 3.54
C LEU A 154 -18.92 -2.44 3.21
N LYS A 155 -19.81 -1.85 4.01
CA LYS A 155 -20.26 -0.46 3.83
C LYS A 155 -19.12 0.56 4.03
N LEU A 156 -18.11 0.26 4.86
CA LEU A 156 -16.92 1.11 5.01
C LEU A 156 -16.14 1.30 3.69
N PHE A 157 -16.26 0.37 2.73
CA PHE A 157 -15.63 0.55 1.41
C PHE A 157 -16.39 1.55 0.51
N GLY A 158 -17.55 2.05 0.95
CA GLY A 158 -18.30 3.11 0.28
C GLY A 158 -18.60 2.82 -1.19
N GLU A 159 -18.18 3.73 -2.07
CA GLU A 159 -18.36 3.65 -3.50
C GLU A 159 -17.73 2.41 -4.13
N HIS A 160 -16.63 1.89 -3.57
CA HIS A 160 -15.99 0.69 -4.10
C HIS A 160 -16.85 -0.55 -3.89
N TYR A 161 -17.53 -0.65 -2.74
CA TYR A 161 -18.48 -1.74 -2.51
C TYR A 161 -19.71 -1.62 -3.41
N ARG A 162 -20.24 -0.40 -3.59
CA ARG A 162 -21.35 -0.16 -4.53
C ARG A 162 -20.99 -0.58 -5.95
N SER A 163 -19.81 -0.19 -6.44
CA SER A 163 -19.29 -0.57 -7.76
C SER A 163 -19.19 -2.10 -7.92
N VAL A 164 -18.68 -2.81 -6.90
CA VAL A 164 -18.61 -4.28 -6.91
C VAL A 164 -20.00 -4.92 -6.96
N LYS A 165 -20.97 -4.34 -6.25
CA LYS A 165 -22.36 -4.82 -6.23
C LYS A 165 -23.09 -4.58 -7.56
N GLU A 166 -22.80 -3.46 -8.22
CA GLU A 166 -23.35 -3.13 -9.55
C GLU A 166 -22.71 -3.97 -10.67
N ASN A 167 -21.45 -4.36 -10.51
CA ASN A 167 -20.72 -5.17 -11.49
C ASN A 167 -20.29 -6.54 -10.90
N PRO A 168 -21.20 -7.52 -10.82
CA PRO A 168 -20.90 -8.83 -10.20
C PRO A 168 -19.81 -9.62 -10.94
N ASP A 169 -19.69 -9.46 -12.26
CA ASP A 169 -18.72 -10.17 -13.11
C ASP A 169 -17.38 -9.42 -13.25
N GLY A 170 -17.23 -8.27 -12.60
CA GLY A 170 -16.01 -7.47 -12.62
C GLY A 170 -14.83 -8.13 -11.90
N THR A 171 -13.62 -7.72 -12.27
CA THR A 171 -12.36 -8.17 -11.66
C THR A 171 -11.72 -7.13 -10.74
N ASP A 172 -12.40 -6.01 -10.50
CA ASP A 172 -11.89 -4.93 -9.66
C ASP A 172 -12.15 -5.22 -8.17
N HIS A 173 -11.37 -4.58 -7.30
CA HIS A 173 -11.52 -4.63 -5.84
C HIS A 173 -11.61 -6.06 -5.28
N GLN A 174 -10.61 -6.87 -5.62
CA GLN A 174 -10.57 -8.29 -5.26
C GLN A 174 -10.67 -8.56 -3.74
N ASN A 175 -10.20 -7.65 -2.90
CA ASN A 175 -10.36 -7.76 -1.45
C ASN A 175 -11.82 -7.66 -1.00
N ILE A 176 -12.61 -6.75 -1.60
CA ILE A 176 -14.04 -6.61 -1.30
C ILE A 176 -14.76 -7.90 -1.70
N ARG A 177 -14.49 -8.41 -2.90
CA ARG A 177 -15.13 -9.64 -3.43
C ARG A 177 -14.79 -10.88 -2.58
N ASN A 178 -13.53 -11.05 -2.20
CA ASN A 178 -13.14 -12.15 -1.33
C ASN A 178 -13.78 -12.03 0.05
N PHE A 179 -13.83 -10.82 0.62
CA PHE A 179 -14.47 -10.61 1.90
C PHE A 179 -15.99 -10.86 1.83
N MET A 180 -16.67 -10.52 0.73
CA MET A 180 -18.07 -10.89 0.51
C MET A 180 -18.28 -12.41 0.50
N LYS A 181 -17.32 -13.19 0.00
CA LYS A 181 -17.39 -14.66 -0.07
C LYS A 181 -17.04 -15.32 1.27
N TYR A 182 -15.88 -15.00 1.83
CA TYR A 182 -15.30 -15.66 3.00
C TYR A 182 -15.63 -14.98 4.33
N GLY A 183 -15.90 -13.67 4.32
CA GLY A 183 -16.12 -12.88 5.53
C GLY A 183 -14.91 -12.91 6.47
N TRP A 184 -15.19 -12.80 7.77
CA TRP A 184 -14.17 -12.82 8.82
C TRP A 184 -13.38 -14.13 8.89
N ASP A 185 -13.97 -15.27 8.52
CA ASP A 185 -13.28 -16.56 8.45
C ASP A 185 -12.12 -16.55 7.42
N GLY A 186 -12.18 -15.65 6.43
CA GLY A 186 -11.13 -15.46 5.44
C GLY A 186 -10.00 -14.51 5.87
N LEU A 187 -10.14 -13.80 7.00
CA LEU A 187 -9.20 -12.80 7.51
C LEU A 187 -8.69 -13.22 8.90
N PRO A 188 -7.71 -14.14 8.98
CA PRO A 188 -7.24 -14.65 10.27
C PRO A 188 -6.36 -13.66 11.06
N PHE A 189 -5.91 -12.54 10.45
CA PHE A 189 -5.00 -11.57 11.06
C PHE A 189 -3.74 -12.19 11.69
N GLU A 190 -3.14 -13.20 11.04
CA GLU A 190 -1.97 -13.94 11.56
C GLU A 190 -0.76 -13.05 11.87
N ASN A 191 -0.61 -11.94 11.14
CA ASN A 191 0.49 -10.99 11.31
C ASN A 191 0.12 -9.80 12.22
N GLY A 192 -1.07 -9.82 12.82
CA GLY A 192 -1.63 -8.72 13.62
C GLY A 192 -2.49 -7.75 12.81
N ILE A 193 -2.69 -6.55 13.36
CA ILE A 193 -3.46 -5.49 12.72
C ILE A 193 -2.57 -4.36 12.19
N ALA A 194 -3.03 -3.68 11.15
CA ALA A 194 -2.29 -2.61 10.48
C ALA A 194 -2.47 -1.23 11.13
N LEU A 195 -3.22 -1.13 12.23
CA LEU A 195 -3.55 0.14 12.88
C LEU A 195 -3.06 0.14 14.33
N THR A 196 -2.46 1.25 14.73
CA THR A 196 -2.17 1.56 16.13
C THR A 196 -2.89 2.83 16.52
N ARG A 197 -3.64 2.84 17.64
CA ARG A 197 -4.30 4.05 18.13
C ARG A 197 -3.27 5.15 18.39
N LYS A 198 -3.56 6.34 17.89
CA LYS A 198 -2.81 7.56 18.24
C LYS A 198 -3.25 8.01 19.62
N ASN A 199 -2.29 8.45 20.42
CA ASN A 199 -2.57 9.27 21.59
C ASN A 199 -2.96 10.67 21.09
N VAL A 200 -4.13 10.79 20.47
CA VAL A 200 -4.75 12.10 20.24
C VAL A 200 -5.17 12.56 21.61
N GLY A 201 -4.30 13.34 22.26
CA GLY A 201 -4.45 13.65 23.67
C GLY A 201 -5.80 14.29 23.96
N GLU A 202 -6.42 13.82 25.03
CA GLU A 202 -7.02 14.67 26.07
C GLU A 202 -5.94 15.63 26.64
N ASN A 203 -5.23 16.34 25.75
CA ASN A 203 -4.39 17.48 26.08
C ASN A 203 -5.25 18.76 25.99
N GLU A 204 -6.58 18.60 25.98
CA GLU A 204 -7.47 19.66 26.40
C GLU A 204 -7.12 19.93 27.85
N TRP A 205 -6.55 21.11 28.09
CA TRP A 205 -6.28 21.63 29.42
C TRP A 205 -7.46 21.33 30.34
N ASP A 206 -7.30 20.34 31.22
CA ASP A 206 -8.25 20.08 32.29
C ASP A 206 -8.17 21.26 33.26
N TRP A 207 -9.04 22.24 33.06
CA TRP A 207 -9.14 23.42 33.92
C TRP A 207 -9.48 23.04 35.37
N ASP A 208 -9.94 21.81 35.61
CA ASP A 208 -10.24 21.25 36.92
C ASP A 208 -9.01 20.61 37.63
N ALA A 209 -7.87 20.45 36.93
CA ALA A 209 -6.68 19.79 37.48
C ALA A 209 -5.86 20.66 38.46
N GLU A 210 -6.22 21.93 38.66
CA GLU A 210 -5.62 22.79 39.69
C GLU A 210 -6.49 22.88 40.95
N SER A 211 -6.94 21.74 41.47
CA SER A 211 -7.34 21.62 42.88
C SER A 211 -6.13 21.41 43.79
N TRP A 212 -5.10 22.24 43.63
CA TRP A 212 -4.09 22.45 44.66
C TRP A 212 -4.64 23.47 45.67
N ILE A 213 -5.52 23.00 46.55
CA ILE A 213 -5.70 23.57 47.89
C ILE A 213 -4.61 22.94 48.75
N PRO A 214 -3.65 23.73 49.21
CA PRO A 214 -3.62 24.09 50.63
C PRO A 214 -3.53 25.59 50.89
#